data_AF-A0A7X6ZFZ5-F1
#
_entry.id   AF-A0A7X6ZFZ5-F1
#
_cell.length_a   1.000
_cell.length_b   1.000
_cell.length_c   1.000
_cell.angle_alpha   90.00
_cell.angle_beta   90.00
_cell.angle_gamma   90.00
#
_symmetry.space_group_name_H-M   'P 1'
#
loop_
_entity.id
_entity.type
_entity.pdbx_description
1 polymer ?
#
loop_
_entity_poly.entity_id
_entity_poly.type
_entity_poly.pdbx_seq_one_letter_code
_entity_poly.pdbx_strand_id
1 'polypeptide(L)'
;MPEKNVHSEHTNSSQNPQSDDSSMNDSQRPTKGCPFCGETILQVARKCKHCGEFLDNRTGQTEVTTVPQSSESQQETVVWTGNPAYIGYFWELLFGVILSVVLIGIIIIVYVVIHRNSLVFTLTNRRVISKSGIISRRVQEIRVCDIRNINVSQGIFERLFNVGNVGVASAGTAGVEVNLLGVKDPMRVRDLIGKEKDKADYRD
;
A
#
# COMPACT_ATOMS: atom_id res chain seq x y z
N MET A 1 8.29 -5.88 79.79
CA MET A 1 8.94 -6.51 80.96
C MET A 1 10.21 -7.20 80.47
N PRO A 2 11.34 -7.06 81.18
CA PRO A 2 12.10 -5.81 81.31
C PRO A 2 13.56 -6.01 80.81
N GLU A 3 14.22 -5.00 80.23
CA GLU A 3 14.93 -3.92 80.94
C GLU A 3 16.23 -4.40 81.60
N LYS A 4 17.36 -3.80 81.21
CA LYS A 4 18.43 -3.29 82.10
C LYS A 4 19.68 -2.90 81.31
N ASN A 5 19.85 -1.60 81.10
CA ASN A 5 21.01 -0.83 81.59
C ASN A 5 20.73 0.64 81.25
N VAL A 6 20.31 1.51 82.18
CA VAL A 6 20.91 1.94 83.46
C VAL A 6 22.23 2.68 83.26
N HIS A 7 22.10 4.03 83.29
CA HIS A 7 22.94 5.03 83.96
C HIS A 7 24.42 5.10 83.54
N SER A 8 25.10 6.24 83.51
CA SER A 8 24.88 7.50 84.20
C SER A 8 25.76 8.58 83.58
N GLU A 9 25.27 9.80 83.71
CA GLU A 9 25.99 11.07 83.57
C GLU A 9 27.38 11.02 84.20
N HIS A 10 28.37 11.60 83.51
CA HIS A 10 29.46 12.27 84.19
C HIS A 10 29.67 13.66 83.60
N THR A 11 29.13 14.59 84.38
CA THR A 11 29.50 15.99 84.52
C THR A 11 30.99 16.24 84.31
N ASN A 12 31.24 17.00 83.26
CA ASN A 12 32.14 18.15 83.20
C ASN A 12 32.94 18.42 84.49
N SER A 13 34.25 18.11 84.46
CA SER A 13 35.22 18.57 85.44
C SER A 13 36.28 19.37 84.73
N SER A 14 36.35 20.64 85.14
CA SER A 14 37.28 21.67 84.76
C SER A 14 38.74 21.21 84.68
N GLN A 15 39.43 21.68 83.64
CA GLN A 15 40.82 22.14 83.71
C GLN A 15 41.06 23.10 82.54
N ASN A 16 40.86 24.38 82.83
CA ASN A 16 41.64 25.46 82.23
C ASN A 16 43.03 25.40 82.89
N PRO A 17 44.13 25.66 82.18
CA PRO A 17 44.72 26.98 82.34
C PRO A 17 45.32 27.56 81.04
N GLN A 18 45.10 28.86 80.87
CA GLN A 18 46.11 29.92 80.68
C GLN A 18 47.33 29.54 79.82
N SER A 19 47.78 30.36 78.90
CA SER A 19 47.60 31.78 78.60
C SER A 19 48.37 31.95 77.28
N ASP A 20 48.10 32.94 76.45
CA ASP A 20 48.83 34.19 76.57
C ASP A 20 48.23 35.20 75.60
N ASP A 21 48.08 36.38 76.16
CA ASP A 21 47.76 37.64 75.53
C ASP A 21 48.74 37.95 74.39
N SER A 22 48.20 38.22 73.21
CA SER A 22 48.87 39.07 72.23
C SER A 22 47.86 39.52 71.19
N SER A 23 47.21 40.64 71.50
CA SER A 23 46.95 41.74 70.55
C SER A 23 47.11 41.40 69.06
N MET A 24 46.10 40.73 68.48
CA MET A 24 46.03 40.49 67.04
C MET A 24 45.15 41.55 66.39
N ASN A 25 45.83 42.46 65.69
CA ASN A 25 45.31 43.43 64.73
C ASN A 25 44.16 42.83 63.89
N ASP A 26 42.98 43.46 63.94
CA ASP A 26 41.76 43.04 63.20
C ASP A 26 41.95 43.03 61.67
N SER A 27 43.05 43.63 61.21
CA SER A 27 43.36 43.83 59.79
C SER A 27 43.92 42.60 59.05
N GLN A 28 44.02 41.42 59.69
CA GLN A 28 44.65 40.22 59.08
C GLN A 28 43.84 38.91 59.24
N ARG A 29 42.51 38.98 59.35
CA ARG A 29 41.69 37.75 59.25
C ARG A 29 41.47 37.39 57.78
N PRO A 30 41.74 36.15 57.35
CA PRO A 30 41.55 35.76 55.96
C PRO A 30 40.07 35.86 55.59
N THR A 31 39.78 36.50 54.46
CA THR A 31 38.44 36.73 53.93
C THR A 31 38.26 36.00 52.60
N LYS A 32 37.02 35.67 52.28
CA LYS A 32 36.60 35.06 51.00
C LYS A 32 35.32 35.74 50.51
N GLY A 33 35.06 35.70 49.21
CA GLY A 33 33.78 36.13 48.66
C GLY A 33 32.66 35.15 49.01
N CYS A 34 31.48 35.67 49.33
CA CYS A 34 30.27 34.86 49.46
C CYS A 34 29.81 34.39 48.06
N PRO A 35 29.61 33.08 47.82
CA PRO A 35 29.22 32.58 46.48
C PRO A 35 27.80 32.98 46.05
N PHE A 36 26.95 33.39 46.99
CA PHE A 36 25.55 33.72 46.68
C PHE A 36 25.31 35.20 46.38
N CYS A 37 26.02 36.11 47.05
CA CYS A 37 25.82 37.55 46.90
C CYS A 37 27.07 38.32 46.45
N GLY A 38 28.24 37.67 46.37
CA GLY A 38 29.49 38.28 45.90
C GLY A 38 30.24 39.15 46.91
N GLU A 39 29.61 39.53 48.03
CA GLU A 39 30.21 40.39 49.06
C GLU A 39 31.31 39.66 49.86
N THR A 40 32.31 40.41 50.35
CA THR A 40 33.46 39.84 51.07
C THR A 40 33.11 39.52 52.53
N ILE A 41 33.34 38.27 52.94
CA ILE A 41 33.06 37.75 54.28
C ILE A 41 34.30 37.06 54.87
N LEU A 42 34.29 36.81 56.18
CA LEU A 42 35.36 36.05 56.84
C LEU A 42 35.43 34.61 56.31
N GLN A 43 36.63 34.06 56.12
CA GLN A 43 36.82 32.72 55.54
C GLN A 43 36.13 31.61 56.36
N VAL A 44 36.02 31.81 57.67
CA VAL A 44 35.38 30.91 58.64
C VAL A 44 33.88 31.16 58.83
N ALA A 45 33.27 32.11 58.09
CA ALA A 45 31.87 32.46 58.29
C ALA A 45 30.93 31.31 57.88
N ARG A 46 30.13 30.84 58.84
CA ARG A 46 29.07 29.83 58.66
C ARG A 46 27.78 30.41 58.06
N LYS A 47 27.56 31.71 58.23
CA LYS A 47 26.41 32.44 57.69
C LYS A 47 26.87 33.79 57.14
N CYS A 48 26.40 34.15 55.95
CA CYS A 48 26.71 35.44 55.36
C CYS A 48 25.96 36.56 56.09
N LYS A 49 26.67 37.60 56.55
CA LYS A 49 26.05 38.76 57.21
C LYS A 49 25.26 39.66 56.26
N HIS A 50 25.55 39.62 54.95
CA HIS A 50 24.98 40.54 53.97
C HIS A 50 23.68 40.01 53.36
N CYS A 51 23.64 38.74 52.94
CA CYS A 51 22.43 38.13 52.39
C CYS A 51 21.69 37.20 53.36
N GLY A 52 22.33 36.81 54.47
CA GLY A 52 21.72 35.90 55.45
C GLY A 52 21.75 34.41 55.08
N GLU A 53 22.33 34.02 53.94
CA GLU A 53 22.42 32.63 53.50
C GLU A 53 23.46 31.84 54.32
N PHE A 54 23.18 30.58 54.65
CA PHE A 54 24.12 29.71 55.38
C PHE A 54 25.11 29.05 54.42
N LEU A 55 26.39 29.04 54.80
CA LEU A 55 27.52 28.52 54.01
C LEU A 55 28.08 27.21 54.58
N ASP A 56 27.32 26.55 55.45
CA ASP A 56 27.76 25.34 56.13
C ASP A 56 27.77 24.14 55.17
N ASN A 57 28.94 23.52 55.04
CA ASN A 57 29.22 22.39 54.15
C ASN A 57 28.58 21.05 54.64
N ARG A 58 27.41 21.12 55.30
CA ARG A 58 26.60 19.96 55.72
C ARG A 58 25.29 19.84 54.92
N THR A 59 25.27 20.46 53.75
CA THR A 59 24.25 20.26 52.71
C THR A 59 24.92 19.62 51.49
N GLY A 60 25.69 18.57 51.75
CA GLY A 60 26.36 17.73 50.74
C GLY A 60 26.08 16.24 50.96
N GLN A 61 25.06 15.90 51.74
CA GLN A 61 24.55 14.55 51.94
C GLN A 61 23.02 14.58 51.90
N THR A 62 22.47 14.98 50.76
CA THR A 62 21.32 14.24 50.25
C THR A 62 21.93 13.01 49.60
N GLU A 63 21.64 11.85 50.19
CA GLU A 63 21.92 10.49 49.71
C GLU A 63 22.49 10.42 48.30
N VAL A 64 23.78 10.08 48.24
CA VAL A 64 24.26 9.22 47.17
C VAL A 64 23.58 7.88 47.40
N THR A 65 22.34 7.73 46.91
CA THR A 65 21.77 6.42 46.67
C THR A 65 22.59 5.81 45.55
N THR A 66 23.60 5.04 45.94
CA THR A 66 24.22 4.04 45.09
C THR A 66 23.13 3.03 44.75
N VAL A 67 22.36 3.29 43.68
CA VAL A 67 21.57 2.24 43.03
C VAL A 67 22.58 1.36 42.29
N PRO A 68 22.68 0.06 42.64
CA PRO A 68 23.50 -0.85 41.87
C PRO A 68 22.80 -1.11 40.54
N GLN A 69 23.46 -0.72 39.45
CA GLN A 69 23.32 -1.23 38.09
C GLN A 69 21.93 -1.22 37.41
N SER A 70 22.02 -1.15 36.07
CA SER A 70 21.00 -1.57 35.11
C SER A 70 19.70 -0.78 35.07
N SER A 71 19.76 0.40 34.45
CA SER A 71 18.76 0.72 33.43
C SER A 71 19.50 1.02 32.14
N GLU A 72 20.03 -0.07 31.60
CA GLU A 72 20.18 -0.33 30.17
C GLU A 72 19.42 0.70 29.35
N SER A 73 20.16 1.60 28.70
CA SER A 73 19.66 2.19 27.47
C SER A 73 19.20 0.99 26.65
N GLN A 74 17.91 0.87 26.40
CA GLN A 74 17.39 0.06 25.31
C GLN A 74 17.88 0.72 24.01
N GLN A 75 19.19 0.75 23.78
CA GLN A 75 19.77 0.63 22.47
C GLN A 75 19.38 -0.78 22.05
N GLU A 76 18.14 -0.89 21.57
CA GLU A 76 17.65 -2.05 20.86
C GLU A 76 18.56 -2.19 19.63
N THR A 77 19.66 -2.90 19.82
CA THR A 77 20.54 -3.28 18.73
C THR A 77 19.74 -4.29 17.92
N VAL A 78 19.46 -3.96 16.66
CA VAL A 78 18.75 -4.85 15.75
C VAL A 78 19.65 -6.06 15.54
N VAL A 79 19.41 -7.12 16.31
CA VAL A 79 20.23 -8.34 16.33
C VAL A 79 20.22 -9.01 14.95
N TRP A 80 19.14 -8.83 14.20
CA TRP A 80 19.03 -9.30 12.82
C TRP A 80 17.92 -8.56 12.08
N THR A 81 18.20 -8.16 10.85
CA THR A 81 17.21 -7.73 9.87
C THR A 81 17.34 -8.63 8.65
N GLY A 82 16.28 -9.36 8.32
CA GLY A 82 16.24 -10.18 7.12
C GLY A 82 14.85 -10.19 6.53
N ASN A 83 14.79 -10.06 5.20
CA ASN A 83 13.55 -10.18 4.46
C ASN A 83 13.18 -11.68 4.39
N PRO A 84 11.88 -12.03 4.54
CA PRO A 84 11.45 -13.41 4.45
C PRO A 84 11.85 -14.00 3.09
N ALA A 85 12.39 -15.23 3.11
CA ALA A 85 12.85 -15.88 1.91
C ALA A 85 11.67 -16.13 0.95
N TYR A 86 11.84 -15.75 -0.32
CA TYR A 86 10.86 -15.99 -1.40
C TYR A 86 10.45 -17.47 -1.54
N ILE A 87 11.27 -18.40 -1.02
CA ILE A 87 10.97 -19.83 -0.97
C ILE A 87 9.66 -20.14 -0.23
N GLY A 88 9.31 -19.35 0.79
CA GLY A 88 8.06 -19.53 1.54
C GLY A 88 6.82 -19.21 0.71
N TYR A 89 6.96 -18.28 -0.24
CA TYR A 89 5.90 -17.81 -1.13
C TYR A 89 5.82 -18.63 -2.44
N PHE A 90 6.62 -19.70 -2.56
CA PHE A 90 6.71 -20.49 -3.80
C PHE A 90 5.35 -21.01 -4.26
N TRP A 91 4.53 -21.51 -3.34
CA TRP A 91 3.21 -22.07 -3.65
C TRP A 91 2.21 -20.97 -4.04
N GLU A 92 2.29 -19.79 -3.44
CA GLU A 92 1.46 -18.63 -3.77
C GLU A 92 1.82 -18.04 -5.13
N LEU A 93 3.12 -18.01 -5.48
CA LEU A 93 3.56 -17.63 -6.82
C LEU A 93 3.10 -18.65 -7.87
N LEU A 94 3.19 -19.95 -7.59
CA LEU A 94 2.72 -21.00 -8.49
C LEU A 94 1.22 -20.89 -8.75
N PHE A 95 0.42 -20.73 -7.69
CA PHE A 95 -1.02 -20.50 -7.82
C PHE A 95 -1.34 -19.18 -8.53
N GLY A 96 -0.60 -18.12 -8.25
CA GLY A 96 -0.75 -16.83 -8.94
C GLY A 96 -0.53 -16.95 -10.44
N VAL A 97 0.51 -17.67 -10.87
CA VAL A 97 0.78 -17.92 -12.29
C VAL A 97 -0.33 -18.76 -12.91
N ILE A 98 -0.75 -19.87 -12.29
CA ILE A 98 -1.86 -20.71 -12.80
C ILE A 98 -3.14 -19.89 -12.93
N LEU A 99 -3.50 -19.13 -11.89
CA LEU A 99 -4.70 -18.30 -11.87
C LEU A 99 -4.62 -17.19 -12.93
N SER A 100 -3.44 -16.61 -13.16
CA SER A 100 -3.24 -15.61 -14.22
C SER A 100 -3.50 -16.18 -15.62
N VAL A 101 -3.01 -17.39 -15.90
CA VAL A 101 -3.23 -18.07 -17.19
C VAL A 101 -4.71 -18.40 -17.38
N VAL A 102 -5.38 -18.87 -16.33
CA VAL A 102 -6.82 -19.14 -16.35
C VAL A 102 -7.62 -17.86 -16.59
N LEU A 103 -7.29 -16.75 -15.90
CA LEU A 103 -7.91 -15.44 -16.08
C LEU A 103 -7.78 -14.95 -17.52
N ILE A 104 -6.59 -15.05 -18.09
CA ILE A 104 -6.34 -14.68 -19.49
C ILE A 104 -7.20 -15.53 -20.42
N GLY A 105 -7.28 -16.85 -20.19
CA GLY A 105 -8.13 -17.75 -20.94
C GLY A 105 -9.61 -17.36 -20.88
N ILE A 106 -10.11 -17.05 -19.68
CA ILE A 106 -11.50 -16.60 -19.47
C ILE A 106 -11.75 -15.28 -20.23
N ILE A 107 -10.83 -14.32 -20.17
CA ILE A 107 -10.97 -13.04 -20.88
C ILE A 107 -11.09 -13.26 -22.40
N ILE A 108 -10.27 -14.15 -22.97
CA ILE A 108 -10.34 -14.49 -24.40
C ILE A 108 -11.69 -15.12 -24.74
N ILE A 109 -12.15 -16.08 -23.92
CA ILE A 109 -13.46 -16.72 -24.12
C ILE A 109 -14.58 -15.70 -24.07
N VAL A 110 -14.59 -14.83 -23.05
CA VAL A 110 -15.59 -13.77 -22.91
C VAL A 110 -15.57 -12.82 -24.11
N TYR A 111 -14.37 -12.41 -24.55
CA TYR A 111 -14.21 -11.60 -25.75
C TYR A 111 -14.83 -12.27 -26.99
N VAL A 112 -14.50 -13.55 -27.23
CA VAL A 112 -15.03 -14.32 -28.37
C VAL A 112 -16.55 -14.48 -28.28
N VAL A 113 -17.09 -14.75 -27.09
CA VAL A 113 -18.54 -14.88 -26.86
C VAL A 113 -19.24 -13.55 -27.15
N ILE A 114 -18.73 -12.43 -26.62
CA ILE A 114 -19.29 -11.10 -26.87
C ILE A 114 -19.23 -10.76 -28.38
N HIS A 115 -18.11 -11.05 -29.03
CA HIS A 115 -17.94 -10.80 -30.46
C HIS A 115 -18.93 -11.62 -31.29
N ARG A 116 -19.11 -12.91 -30.96
CA ARG A 116 -20.09 -13.78 -31.61
C ARG A 116 -21.53 -13.32 -31.38
N ASN A 117 -21.88 -12.91 -30.16
CA ASN A 117 -23.24 -12.46 -29.83
C ASN A 117 -23.61 -11.12 -30.48
N SER A 118 -22.63 -10.39 -30.99
CA SER A 118 -22.82 -9.08 -31.63
C SER A 118 -23.16 -9.17 -33.12
N LEU A 119 -23.27 -10.40 -33.65
CA LEU A 119 -23.65 -10.69 -35.02
C LEU A 119 -25.06 -11.29 -35.03
N VAL A 120 -26.02 -10.53 -35.57
CA VAL A 120 -27.41 -10.99 -35.74
C VAL A 120 -27.78 -10.91 -37.21
N PHE A 121 -28.11 -12.05 -37.80
CA PHE A 121 -28.54 -12.16 -39.18
C PHE A 121 -30.03 -12.47 -39.24
N THR A 122 -30.80 -11.66 -39.96
CA THR A 122 -32.22 -11.90 -40.21
C THR A 122 -32.45 -12.04 -41.71
N LEU A 123 -32.82 -13.25 -42.13
CA LEU A 123 -33.21 -13.55 -43.50
C LEU A 123 -34.74 -13.57 -43.58
N THR A 124 -35.30 -12.84 -44.54
CA THR A 124 -36.73 -12.85 -44.84
C THR A 124 -36.94 -13.02 -46.34
N ASN A 125 -38.16 -13.37 -46.77
CA ASN A 125 -38.49 -13.59 -48.18
C ASN A 125 -38.35 -12.35 -49.08
N ARG A 126 -38.24 -11.14 -48.50
CA ARG A 126 -38.15 -9.88 -49.25
C ARG A 126 -36.82 -9.16 -49.07
N ARG A 127 -36.14 -9.39 -47.95
CA ARG A 127 -34.93 -8.65 -47.56
C ARG A 127 -33.99 -9.49 -46.72
N VAL A 128 -32.70 -9.19 -46.87
CA VAL A 128 -31.59 -9.70 -46.07
C VAL A 128 -31.12 -8.56 -45.18
N ILE A 129 -31.17 -8.77 -43.85
CA ILE A 129 -30.72 -7.80 -42.86
C ILE A 129 -29.53 -8.37 -42.10
N SER A 130 -28.43 -7.64 -42.09
CA SER A 130 -27.26 -7.94 -41.25
C SER A 130 -27.11 -6.85 -40.20
N LYS A 131 -27.11 -7.25 -38.92
CA LYS A 131 -26.84 -6.36 -37.78
C LYS A 131 -25.51 -6.78 -37.17
N SER A 132 -24.55 -5.86 -37.13
CA SER A 132 -23.23 -6.10 -36.55
C SER A 132 -22.86 -4.97 -35.60
N GLY A 133 -22.40 -5.31 -34.39
CA GLY A 133 -21.78 -4.34 -33.48
C GLY A 133 -22.02 -4.59 -31.99
N ILE A 134 -20.98 -4.35 -31.17
CA ILE A 134 -21.01 -4.44 -29.71
C ILE A 134 -21.43 -3.08 -29.09
N ILE A 135 -20.67 -2.02 -29.41
CA ILE A 135 -20.90 -0.64 -28.93
C ILE A 135 -21.67 0.20 -29.97
N SER A 136 -21.26 0.12 -31.24
CA SER A 136 -21.89 0.82 -32.35
C SER A 136 -22.54 -0.20 -33.27
N ARG A 137 -23.86 -0.12 -33.43
CA ARG A 137 -24.64 -1.06 -34.24
C ARG A 137 -24.70 -0.56 -35.68
N ARG A 138 -24.15 -1.33 -36.62
CA ARG A 138 -24.33 -1.16 -38.05
C ARG A 138 -25.44 -2.08 -38.53
N VAL A 139 -26.47 -1.51 -39.16
CA VAL A 139 -27.57 -2.24 -39.78
C VAL A 139 -27.50 -2.03 -41.27
N GLN A 140 -27.39 -3.12 -42.02
CA GLN A 140 -27.40 -3.11 -43.49
C GLN A 140 -28.58 -3.94 -43.96
N GLU A 141 -29.37 -3.39 -44.88
CA GLU A 141 -30.56 -4.00 -45.45
C GLU A 141 -30.48 -3.97 -46.98
N ILE A 142 -30.70 -5.11 -47.61
CA ILE A 142 -30.78 -5.25 -49.06
C ILE A 142 -32.02 -6.06 -49.40
N ARG A 143 -32.77 -5.65 -50.43
CA ARG A 143 -33.90 -6.43 -50.94
C ARG A 143 -33.40 -7.63 -51.73
N VAL A 144 -34.10 -8.75 -51.60
CA VAL A 144 -33.71 -10.01 -52.25
C VAL A 144 -33.66 -9.89 -53.78
N CYS A 145 -34.55 -9.09 -54.38
CA CYS A 145 -34.56 -8.82 -55.83
C CYS A 145 -33.35 -8.00 -56.33
N ASP A 146 -32.79 -7.11 -55.49
CA ASP A 146 -31.67 -6.25 -55.89
C ASP A 146 -30.31 -6.98 -55.83
N ILE A 147 -30.27 -8.23 -55.34
CA ILE A 147 -29.04 -9.01 -55.18
C ILE A 147 -28.47 -9.37 -56.55
N ARG A 148 -27.25 -8.93 -56.86
CA ARG A 148 -26.57 -9.24 -58.12
C ARG A 148 -25.63 -10.44 -57.99
N ASN A 149 -24.79 -10.43 -56.96
CA ASN A 149 -23.78 -11.48 -56.75
C ASN A 149 -23.70 -11.88 -55.27
N ILE A 150 -23.44 -13.17 -55.03
CA ILE A 150 -23.23 -13.75 -53.69
C ILE A 150 -21.83 -14.36 -53.69
N ASN A 151 -20.95 -13.80 -52.87
CA ASN A 151 -19.59 -14.27 -52.70
C ASN A 151 -19.46 -15.06 -51.39
N VAL A 152 -18.77 -16.19 -51.42
CA VAL A 152 -18.48 -16.99 -50.23
C VAL A 152 -16.97 -17.02 -50.06
N SER A 153 -16.49 -16.50 -48.93
CA SER A 153 -15.09 -16.60 -48.54
C SER A 153 -14.95 -17.54 -47.35
N GLN A 154 -14.09 -18.54 -47.52
CA GLN A 154 -13.84 -19.57 -46.53
C GLN A 154 -12.37 -19.99 -46.57
N GLY A 155 -11.67 -19.78 -45.46
CA GLY A 155 -10.30 -20.24 -45.26
C GLY A 155 -10.19 -21.75 -45.00
N ILE A 156 -8.96 -22.22 -44.82
CA ILE A 156 -8.65 -23.66 -44.63
C ILE A 156 -9.23 -24.17 -43.31
N PHE A 157 -9.02 -23.45 -42.20
CA PHE A 157 -9.55 -23.82 -40.88
C PHE A 157 -11.08 -23.64 -40.82
N GLU A 158 -11.60 -22.59 -41.45
CA GLU A 158 -13.02 -22.32 -41.57
C GLU A 158 -13.76 -23.47 -42.29
N ARG A 159 -13.14 -24.06 -43.32
CA ARG A 159 -13.63 -25.31 -43.95
C ARG A 159 -13.72 -26.48 -42.98
N LEU A 160 -12.71 -26.64 -42.12
CA LEU A 160 -12.70 -27.74 -41.14
C LEU A 160 -13.83 -27.61 -40.11
N PHE A 161 -14.13 -26.39 -39.66
CA PHE A 161 -15.21 -26.13 -38.71
C PHE A 161 -16.59 -25.93 -39.38
N ASN A 162 -16.66 -26.03 -40.71
CA ASN A 162 -17.84 -25.72 -41.53
C ASN A 162 -18.46 -24.34 -41.21
N VAL A 163 -17.59 -23.35 -41.02
CA VAL A 163 -17.94 -21.94 -40.81
C VAL A 163 -17.36 -21.14 -41.98
N GLY A 164 -17.98 -20.03 -42.38
CA GLY A 164 -17.38 -19.12 -43.35
C GLY A 164 -18.16 -17.81 -43.44
N ASN A 165 -17.75 -16.95 -44.37
CA ASN A 165 -18.34 -15.63 -44.55
C ASN A 165 -19.08 -15.55 -45.88
N VAL A 166 -20.27 -14.93 -45.88
CA VAL A 166 -21.12 -14.78 -47.07
C VAL A 166 -21.36 -13.30 -47.33
N GLY A 167 -20.83 -12.80 -48.43
CA GLY A 167 -21.00 -11.42 -48.89
C GLY A 167 -22.07 -11.31 -49.96
N VAL A 168 -22.97 -10.35 -49.81
CA VAL A 168 -24.04 -10.04 -50.77
C VAL A 168 -23.81 -8.64 -51.34
N ALA A 169 -23.83 -8.53 -52.67
CA ALA A 169 -23.70 -7.27 -53.41
C ALA A 169 -25.01 -6.95 -54.15
N SER A 170 -25.49 -5.71 -54.04
CA SER A 170 -26.65 -5.23 -54.79
C SER A 170 -26.25 -4.54 -56.08
N ALA A 171 -27.22 -4.29 -56.96
CA ALA A 171 -27.03 -3.58 -58.22
C ALA A 171 -26.61 -2.10 -58.06
N GLY A 172 -26.83 -1.49 -56.88
CA GLY A 172 -26.66 -0.05 -56.66
C GLY A 172 -25.28 0.42 -56.18
N THR A 173 -24.45 -0.47 -55.63
CA THR A 173 -23.14 -0.12 -55.05
C THR A 173 -22.02 -0.92 -55.68
N ALA A 174 -20.87 -0.26 -55.91
CA ALA A 174 -19.64 -0.93 -56.29
C ALA A 174 -19.01 -1.65 -55.08
N GLY A 175 -19.55 -2.82 -54.69
CA GLY A 175 -18.97 -3.65 -53.64
C GLY A 175 -19.95 -4.59 -52.92
N VAL A 176 -19.43 -5.33 -51.94
CA VAL A 176 -20.24 -6.13 -51.01
C VAL A 176 -20.93 -5.18 -50.04
N GLU A 177 -22.25 -5.07 -50.15
CA GLU A 177 -23.06 -4.17 -49.33
C GLU A 177 -23.40 -4.78 -47.97
N VAL A 178 -23.62 -6.10 -47.92
CA VAL A 178 -23.90 -6.85 -46.69
C VAL A 178 -22.92 -8.00 -46.56
N ASN A 179 -22.23 -8.08 -45.40
CA ASN A 179 -21.38 -9.21 -45.08
C ASN A 179 -21.94 -9.99 -43.89
N LEU A 180 -22.13 -11.30 -44.07
CA LEU A 180 -22.55 -12.23 -43.04
C LEU A 180 -21.30 -12.96 -42.54
N LEU A 181 -20.84 -12.61 -41.35
CA LEU A 181 -19.61 -13.13 -40.77
C LEU A 181 -19.87 -14.39 -39.92
N GLY A 182 -19.00 -15.40 -40.03
CA GLY A 182 -19.04 -16.59 -39.17
C GLY A 182 -20.32 -17.41 -39.30
N VAL A 183 -20.88 -17.49 -40.51
CA VAL A 183 -22.07 -18.27 -40.82
C VAL A 183 -21.73 -19.76 -40.81
N LYS A 184 -22.51 -20.55 -40.06
CA LYS A 184 -22.42 -22.01 -40.09
C LYS A 184 -22.98 -22.52 -41.41
N ASP A 185 -22.22 -23.35 -42.12
CA ASP A 185 -22.53 -23.84 -43.46
C ASP A 185 -22.82 -22.69 -44.45
N PRO A 186 -21.76 -21.96 -44.89
CA PRO A 186 -21.92 -20.82 -45.78
C PRO A 186 -22.46 -21.21 -47.15
N MET A 187 -22.25 -22.47 -47.57
CA MET A 187 -22.72 -22.99 -48.84
C MET A 187 -24.23 -23.16 -48.84
N ARG A 188 -24.78 -23.74 -47.77
CA ARG A 188 -26.23 -23.87 -47.60
C ARG A 188 -26.94 -22.51 -47.59
N VAL A 189 -26.34 -21.52 -46.93
CA VAL A 189 -26.91 -20.16 -46.85
C VAL A 189 -26.89 -19.47 -48.20
N ARG A 190 -25.79 -19.58 -48.96
CA ARG A 190 -25.73 -19.10 -50.34
C ARG A 190 -26.87 -19.67 -51.19
N ASP A 191 -27.08 -20.98 -51.13
CA ASP A 191 -28.10 -21.63 -51.95
C ASP A 191 -29.53 -21.27 -51.51
N LEU A 192 -29.75 -21.03 -50.21
CA LEU A 192 -31.03 -20.52 -49.69
C LEU A 192 -31.33 -19.11 -50.22
N ILE A 193 -30.33 -18.22 -50.18
CA ILE A 193 -30.47 -16.85 -50.69
C ILE A 193 -30.69 -16.88 -52.21
N GLY A 194 -29.96 -17.73 -52.93
CA GLY A 194 -30.15 -17.93 -54.38
C GLY A 194 -31.57 -18.39 -54.71
N LYS A 195 -32.07 -19.41 -53.99
CA LYS A 195 -33.44 -19.91 -54.19
C LYS A 195 -34.51 -18.85 -53.94
N GLU A 196 -34.31 -17.99 -52.94
CA GLU A 196 -35.27 -16.92 -52.64
C GLU A 196 -35.19 -15.77 -53.65
N LYS A 197 -33.99 -15.50 -54.18
CA LYS A 197 -33.79 -14.59 -55.31
C LYS A 197 -34.53 -15.08 -56.55
N ASP A 198 -34.35 -16.33 -56.95
CA ASP A 198 -34.97 -16.88 -58.17
C ASP A 198 -36.50 -16.82 -58.13
N LYS A 199 -37.10 -17.02 -56.94
CA LYS A 199 -38.55 -16.85 -56.74
C LYS A 199 -39.01 -15.40 -56.82
N ALA A 200 -38.18 -14.46 -56.35
CA ALA A 200 -38.51 -13.05 -56.41
C ALA A 200 -38.45 -12.56 -57.86
N ASP A 201 -37.43 -12.97 -58.61
CA ASP A 201 -37.22 -12.63 -60.02
C ASP A 201 -38.34 -13.16 -60.93
N TYR A 202 -38.90 -14.34 -60.63
CA TYR A 202 -40.02 -14.91 -61.38
C TYR A 202 -41.36 -14.17 -61.15
N ARG A 203 -41.49 -13.38 -60.08
CA ARG A 203 -42.76 -12.75 -59.70
C ARG A 203 -42.94 -11.35 -60.30
N ASP A 204 -41.85 -10.74 -60.78
CA ASP A 204 -41.82 -9.43 -61.43
C ASP A 204 -41.88 -9.58 -62.96
#